data_AF-A0AA88Y6H4-F1
#
_entry.id   AF-A0AA88Y6H4-F1
#
_cell.length_a   1.000
_cell.length_b   1.000
_cell.length_c   1.000
_cell.angle_alpha   90.00
_cell.angle_beta   90.00
_cell.angle_gamma   90.00
#
_symmetry.space_group_name_H-M   'P 1'
#
loop_
_entity.id
_entity.type
_entity.pdbx_description
1 polymer ?
#
loop_
_entity_poly.entity_id
_entity_poly.type
_entity_poly.pdbx_seq_one_letter_code
_entity_poly.pdbx_strand_id
1 'polypeptide(L)' 'MGRGPFNSSKKMIRLALHGCTNRPFYHVVLMWNRAPRDGRPLENLGYYDPMSNIHWRESAGIKV' A
#
# COMPACT_ATOMS: atom_id res chain seq x y z
N MET A 1 -5.25 -9.50 -26.36
CA MET A 1 -4.15 -10.10 -25.57
C MET A 1 -4.07 -9.41 -24.22
N GLY A 2 -4.67 -9.97 -23.17
CA GLY A 2 -4.61 -9.46 -21.80
C GLY A 2 -4.62 -10.65 -20.85
N ARG A 3 -3.58 -10.77 -20.02
CA ARG A 3 -3.20 -11.98 -19.29
C ARG A 3 -4.30 -12.38 -18.29
N GLY A 4 -4.56 -13.69 -18.19
CA GLY A 4 -5.60 -14.26 -17.33
C GLY A 4 -5.47 -13.91 -15.84
N PRO A 5 -6.46 -14.30 -15.01
CA PRO A 5 -6.53 -13.92 -13.61
C PRO A 5 -5.23 -14.26 -12.88
N PHE A 6 -4.75 -13.36 -12.02
CA PHE A 6 -3.48 -13.47 -11.29
C PHE A 6 -3.42 -14.61 -10.26
N ASN A 7 -4.36 -15.56 -10.29
CA ASN A 7 -4.58 -16.63 -9.31
C ASN A 7 -3.39 -17.58 -9.11
N SER A 8 -2.41 -17.61 -10.03
CA SER A 8 -1.15 -18.36 -9.88
C SER A 8 0.05 -17.50 -9.47
N SER A 9 -0.13 -16.21 -9.21
CA SER A 9 0.95 -15.29 -8.85
C SER A 9 1.15 -15.27 -7.33
N LYS A 10 2.36 -14.94 -6.86
CA LYS A 10 2.64 -14.81 -5.42
C LYS A 10 1.91 -13.59 -4.84
N LYS A 11 1.26 -13.74 -3.67
CA LYS A 11 0.74 -12.62 -2.86
C LYS A 11 1.90 -11.91 -2.17
N MET A 12 1.88 -10.58 -2.15
CA MET A 12 2.93 -9.74 -1.60
C MET A 12 2.30 -8.54 -0.89
N ILE A 13 2.80 -8.23 0.31
CA ILE A 13 2.48 -6.98 1.00
C ILE A 13 3.39 -5.90 0.41
N ARG A 14 2.81 -4.80 -0.06
CA ARG A 14 3.53 -3.70 -0.71
C ARG A 14 2.99 -2.35 -0.23
N LEU A 15 3.79 -1.30 -0.43
CA LEU A 15 3.39 0.08 -0.19
C LEU A 15 2.91 0.69 -1.51
N ALA A 16 1.65 1.11 -1.57
CA ALA A 16 1.13 1.92 -2.65
C ALA A 16 1.32 3.40 -2.30
N LEU A 17 2.04 4.14 -3.15
CA LEU A 17 2.26 5.57 -2.93
C LEU A 17 1.00 6.34 -3.27
N HIS A 18 0.53 7.08 -2.27
CA HIS A 18 -0.52 8.08 -2.34
C HIS A 18 0.04 9.44 -1.89
N GLY A 19 -0.75 10.48 -2.07
CA GLY A 19 -0.39 11.85 -1.70
C GLY A 19 0.12 12.68 -2.88
N CYS A 20 0.78 13.79 -2.54
CA CYS A 20 1.22 14.79 -3.50
C CYS A 20 2.75 14.87 -3.51
N THR A 21 3.30 15.56 -4.52
CA THR A 21 4.73 15.90 -4.53
C THR A 21 5.14 16.56 -3.20
N ASN A 22 6.25 16.11 -2.62
CA ASN A 22 6.77 16.52 -1.30
C ASN A 22 5.85 16.21 -0.09
N ARG A 23 4.81 15.40 -0.26
CA ARG A 23 4.00 14.88 0.86
C ARG A 23 3.60 13.42 0.60
N PRO A 24 4.55 12.48 0.75
CA PRO A 24 4.29 11.07 0.52
C PRO A 24 3.40 10.50 1.61
N PHE A 25 2.40 9.70 1.21
CA PHE A 25 1.54 8.92 2.10
C PHE A 25 1.44 7.51 1.52
N TYR A 26 1.56 6.46 2.31
CA TYR A 26 1.56 5.10 1.78
C TYR A 26 0.39 4.29 2.31
N HIS A 27 -0.27 3.55 1.43
CA HIS A 27 -1.20 2.49 1.85
C HIS A 27 -0.42 1.17 1.91
N VAL A 28 -0.55 0.45 3.02
CA VAL A 28 -0.04 -0.92 3.16
C VAL A 28 -1.10 -1.84 2.59
N VAL A 29 -0.79 -2.50 1.47
CA VAL A 29 -1.77 -3.29 0.70
C VAL A 29 -1.27 -4.70 0.41
N LEU A 30 -2.19 -5.67 0.40
CA LEU A 30 -1.95 -7.02 -0.07
C LEU A 30 -2.33 -7.14 -1.54
N MET A 31 -1.35 -7.48 -2.40
CA MET A 31 -1.56 -7.60 -3.85
C MET A 31 -0.80 -8.78 -4.46
N TRP A 32 -1.19 -9.16 -5.68
CA TRP A 32 -0.40 -10.09 -6.49
C TRP A 32 0.87 -9.40 -7.00
N ASN A 33 2.01 -10.10 -7.02
CA ASN A 33 3.30 -9.51 -7.44
C ASN A 33 3.25 -8.89 -8.87
N ARG A 34 2.46 -9.49 -9.77
CA ARG A 34 2.30 -9.05 -11.16
C ARG A 34 1.25 -7.95 -11.35
N ALA A 35 0.54 -7.57 -10.30
CA ALA A 35 -0.44 -6.49 -10.37
C ALA A 35 0.29 -5.13 -10.52
N PRO A 36 -0.31 -4.16 -11.25
CA PRO A 36 0.24 -2.81 -11.34
C PRO A 36 0.32 -2.15 -9.96
N ARG A 37 1.25 -1.21 -9.79
CA ARG A 37 1.56 -0.56 -8.50
C ARG A 37 0.31 0.05 -7.84
N ASP A 38 -0.48 0.76 -8.63
CA ASP A 38 -1.69 1.47 -8.18
C ASP A 38 -2.96 0.70 -8.61
N GLY A 39 -2.82 -0.61 -8.84
CA GLY A 39 -3.94 -1.50 -9.17
C GLY A 39 -4.89 -1.72 -8.00
N ARG A 40 -6.02 -2.38 -8.28
CA ARG A 40 -6.98 -2.74 -7.22
C ARG A 40 -6.35 -3.77 -6.27
N PRO A 41 -6.17 -3.44 -4.98
CA PRO A 41 -5.60 -4.38 -4.03
C PRO A 41 -6.60 -5.47 -3.64
N LEU A 42 -6.08 -6.60 -3.13
CA LEU A 42 -6.92 -7.65 -2.56
C LEU A 42 -7.49 -7.19 -1.22
N GLU A 43 -6.64 -6.58 -0.39
CA GLU A 43 -6.97 -6.09 0.95
C GLU A 43 -6.07 -4.91 1.34
N ASN A 44 -6.62 -3.93 2.05
CA ASN A 44 -5.87 -2.82 2.64
C ASN A 44 -5.56 -3.16 4.10
N LEU A 45 -4.28 -3.33 4.42
CA LEU A 45 -3.79 -3.72 5.75
C LEU A 45 -3.55 -2.52 6.67
N GLY A 46 -3.41 -1.32 6.12
CA GLY A 46 -3.22 -0.10 6.93
C GLY A 46 -2.61 1.05 6.15
N TYR A 47 -2.14 2.04 6.89
CA TYR A 47 -1.55 3.26 6.35
C TYR A 47 -0.20 3.52 6.99
N TYR A 48 0.72 4.07 6.22
CA TYR A 48 2.03 4.49 6.66
C TYR A 48 2.28 5.93 6.21
N ASP A 49 2.33 6.84 7.18
CA ASP A 49 2.68 8.24 6.96
C ASP A 49 4.13 8.47 7.43
N PRO A 50 5.10 8.64 6.52
CA PRO A 50 6.49 8.94 6.88
C PRO A 50 6.66 10.37 7.38
N MET A 51 5.73 11.28 7.06
CA MET A 51 5.75 12.67 7.50
C MET A 51 5.11 12.74 8.89
N SER A 52 5.73 12.06 9.87
CA SER A 52 5.25 12.07 11.25
C SER A 52 5.22 13.51 11.74
N ASN A 53 4.04 13.98 12.11
CA ASN A 53 3.87 15.29 12.73
C ASN A 53 4.80 15.33 13.96
N ILE A 54 5.50 16.46 14.16
CA ILE A 54 6.64 16.63 15.10
C ILE A 54 6.25 16.37 16.57
N HIS A 55 4.96 16.14 16.82
CA HIS A 55 4.37 15.62 18.05
C HIS A 55 4.49 14.08 18.10
N TRP A 56 5.45 13.61 18.90
CA TRP A 56 5.78 12.20 19.19
C TRP A 56 4.64 11.41 19.90
N ARG A 57 3.38 11.54 19.53
CA ARG A 57 2.32 10.70 20.11
C ARG A 57 1.41 10.14 19.04
N GLU A 58 1.41 8.81 18.98
CA GLU A 58 0.22 7.99 18.74
C GLU A 58 -0.33 7.87 17.29
N SER A 59 0.25 8.51 16.26
CA SER A 59 -0.34 8.46 14.92
C SER A 59 0.19 7.39 13.94
N ALA A 60 1.15 6.55 14.33
CA ALA A 60 1.60 5.43 13.51
C ALA A 60 0.63 4.24 13.60
N GLY A 61 -0.59 4.45 13.09
CA GLY A 61 -1.68 3.47 13.13
C GLY A 61 -1.52 2.36 12.08
N ILE A 62 -0.65 1.40 12.34
CA ILE A 62 -0.85 0.05 11.80
C ILE A 62 -1.94 -0.59 12.67
N LYS A 63 -3.19 -0.58 12.19
CA LYS A 63 -4.24 -1.42 12.78
C LYS A 63 -3.97 -2.86 12.34
N VAL A 64 -3.28 -3.61 13.20
CA VAL A 64 -3.36 -5.08 13.17
C VAL A 64 -4.64 -5.55 13.85
#